data_AF-A0A8T6BTM0-F1
#
_entry.id   AF-A0A8T6BTM0-F1
#
_cell.length_a   1.000
_cell.length_b   1.000
_cell.length_c   1.000
_cell.angle_alpha   90.00
_cell.angle_beta   90.00
_cell.angle_gamma   90.00
#
_symmetry.space_group_name_H-M   'P 1'
#
loop_
_entity.id
_entity.type
_entity.pdbx_description
1 polymer ?
#
loop_
_entity_poly.entity_id
_entity_poly.type
_entity_poly.pdbx_seq_one_letter_code
_entity_poly.pdbx_strand_id
1 'polypeptide(L)' 'QGTAQNIQLELQDDSGNTLNTGATKTVQVDDSSQSAHFPLQVRALTVNGGATQGTIQAVISITYTYS' A
#
# COMPACT_ATOMS: atom_id res chain seq x y z
N GLN A 1 -16.16 5.27 0.70
CA GLN A 1 -15.42 5.26 1.99
C GLN A 1 -16.07 4.19 2.87
N GLY A 2 -15.27 3.38 3.58
CA GLY A 2 -15.80 2.33 4.46
C GLY A 2 -16.55 2.90 5.67
N THR A 3 -17.39 2.09 6.31
CA THR A 3 -18.16 2.46 7.51
C THR A 3 -17.55 1.99 8.83
N ALA A 4 -16.54 1.11 8.80
CA ALA A 4 -15.81 0.70 10.00
C ALA A 4 -14.98 1.86 10.55
N GLN A 5 -15.04 2.10 11.86
CA GLN A 5 -14.25 3.13 12.53
C GLN A 5 -12.97 2.53 13.11
N ASN A 6 -11.98 3.39 13.39
CA ASN A 6 -10.69 3.05 14.00
C ASN A 6 -9.90 1.96 13.25
N ILE A 7 -10.05 1.92 11.92
CA ILE A 7 -9.25 1.10 11.01
C ILE A 7 -8.38 2.01 10.14
N GLN A 8 -7.09 1.70 10.10
CA GLN A 8 -6.13 2.21 9.14
C GLN A 8 -5.80 1.09 8.14
N LEU A 9 -5.49 1.45 6.90
CA LEU A 9 -4.84 0.54 5.96
C LEU A 9 -3.37 0.93 5.81
N GLU A 10 -2.51 -0.07 5.84
CA GLU A 10 -1.09 0.09 5.65
C GLU A 10 -0.64 -0.71 4.42
N LEU A 11 0.03 -0.03 3.51
CA LEU A 11 0.72 -0.60 2.36
C LEU A 11 2.21 -0.71 2.71
N GLN A 12 2.83 -1.86 2.45
CA GLN A 12 4.26 -2.07 2.62
C GLN A 12 4.90 -2.66 1.37
N ASP A 13 6.19 -2.37 1.20
CA ASP A 13 7.03 -3.08 0.24
C ASP A 13 7.56 -4.41 0.82
N ASP A 14 8.27 -5.16 -0.02
CA ASP A 14 8.94 -6.42 0.30
C ASP A 14 10.04 -6.33 1.38
N SER A 15 10.46 -5.13 1.73
CA SER A 15 11.45 -4.84 2.77
C SER A 15 10.79 -4.40 4.09
N GLY A 16 9.46 -4.35 4.14
CA GLY A 16 8.68 -3.92 5.31
C GLY A 16 8.56 -2.41 5.46
N ASN A 17 8.95 -1.61 4.46
CA ASN A 17 8.81 -0.16 4.50
C ASN A 17 7.35 0.23 4.25
N THR A 18 6.80 1.07 5.13
CA THR A 18 5.45 1.61 4.97
C THR A 18 5.39 2.68 3.89
N LEU A 19 4.52 2.47 2.89
CA LEU A 19 4.28 3.36 1.77
C LEU A 19 3.01 4.20 2.00
N ASN A 20 3.10 5.18 2.90
CA ASN A 20 2.04 6.17 3.10
C ASN A 20 1.88 7.09 1.87
N THR A 21 0.82 7.92 1.85
CA THR A 21 0.60 8.86 0.74
C THR A 21 1.82 9.76 0.50
N GLY A 22 2.23 9.90 -0.75
CA GLY A 22 3.44 10.61 -1.16
C GLY A 22 4.74 9.81 -1.09
N ALA A 23 4.73 8.57 -0.57
CA ALA A 23 5.89 7.70 -0.64
C ALA A 23 6.21 7.26 -2.07
N THR A 24 7.47 6.91 -2.32
CA THR A 24 7.95 6.37 -3.60
C THR A 24 8.67 5.05 -3.38
N LYS A 25 8.64 4.18 -4.38
CA LYS A 25 9.43 2.95 -4.47
C LYS A 25 9.97 2.85 -5.90
N THR A 26 11.24 2.49 -6.01
CA THR A 26 11.90 2.25 -7.30
C THR A 26 12.27 0.77 -7.39
N VAL A 27 12.09 0.19 -8.57
CA VAL A 27 12.53 -1.16 -8.92
C VAL A 27 13.33 -1.08 -10.22
N GLN A 28 14.30 -1.98 -10.39
CA GLN A 28 15.02 -2.10 -11.65
C GLN A 28 14.17 -2.85 -12.68
N VAL A 29 14.35 -2.52 -13.96
CA VAL A 29 13.81 -3.33 -15.06
C VAL A 29 14.67 -4.59 -15.19
N ASP A 30 14.02 -5.74 -15.31
CA ASP A 30 14.68 -6.96 -15.75
C ASP A 30 14.84 -6.91 -17.27
N ASP A 31 16.08 -6.77 -17.74
CA ASP A 31 16.40 -6.66 -19.17
C ASP A 31 16.07 -7.93 -19.96
N SER A 32 16.06 -9.11 -19.32
CA SER A 32 15.82 -10.38 -20.00
C SER A 32 14.35 -10.58 -20.36
N SER A 33 13.45 -10.08 -19.52
CA SER A 33 12.00 -10.15 -19.70
C SER A 33 11.36 -8.81 -20.07
N GLN A 34 12.15 -7.73 -20.10
CA GLN A 34 11.69 -6.36 -20.32
C GLN A 34 10.54 -5.97 -19.37
N SER A 35 10.64 -6.37 -18.09
CA SER A 35 9.55 -6.21 -17.13
C SER A 35 10.02 -5.64 -15.79
N ALA A 36 9.10 -5.03 -15.05
CA ALA A 36 9.31 -4.54 -13.70
C ALA A 36 8.12 -4.97 -12.83
N HIS A 37 8.37 -5.34 -11.58
CA HIS A 37 7.35 -5.82 -10.65
C HIS A 37 7.50 -5.13 -9.29
N PHE A 38 6.37 -4.77 -8.69
CA PHE A 38 6.31 -4.16 -7.35
C PHE A 38 5.64 -5.15 -6.39
N PRO A 39 6.41 -5.98 -5.67
CA PRO A 39 5.84 -6.86 -4.65
C PRO A 39 5.40 -6.01 -3.45
N LEU A 40 4.09 -5.94 -3.21
CA LEU A 40 3.49 -5.12 -2.16
C LEU A 40 2.53 -5.96 -1.32
N GLN A 41 2.37 -5.57 -0.06
CA GLN A 41 1.41 -6.17 0.87
C GLN A 41 0.54 -5.10 1.54
N VAL A 42 -0.72 -5.43 1.80
CA VAL A 42 -1.68 -4.55 2.48
C VAL A 42 -2.22 -5.25 3.71
N ARG A 43 -2.30 -4.52 4.82
CA ARG A 43 -3.02 -4.97 6.02
C ARG A 43 -3.93 -3.87 6.58
N ALA A 44 -5.03 -4.29 7.20
CA ALA A 44 -5.78 -3.42 8.09
C ALA A 44 -5.14 -3.46 9.49
N LEU A 45 -5.08 -2.32 10.16
CA LEU A 45 -4.58 -2.20 11.53
C LEU A 45 -5.38 -1.17 12.31
N THR A 46 -5.39 -1.28 13.64
CA THR A 46 -5.99 -0.29 14.53
C THR A 46 -4.90 0.30 15.42
N VAL A 47 -4.47 1.54 15.15
CA VAL A 47 -3.39 2.19 15.91
C VAL A 47 -3.84 2.46 17.35
N ASN A 48 -5.08 2.94 17.51
CA ASN A 48 -5.62 3.38 18.80
C ASN A 48 -6.58 2.35 19.44
N GLY A 49 -6.79 1.20 18.82
CA GLY A 49 -7.81 0.22 19.24
C GLY A 49 -9.26 0.67 18.96
N GLY A 50 -10.21 -0.16 19.37
CA GLY A 50 -11.65 0.18 19.31
C GLY A 50 -12.26 0.15 17.91
N ALA A 51 -11.79 -0.74 17.03
CA ALA A 51 -12.41 -0.95 15.72
C ALA A 51 -13.90 -1.31 15.84
N THR A 52 -14.74 -0.70 15.00
CA THR A 52 -16.20 -0.95 15.00
C THR A 52 -16.62 -1.76 13.78
N GLN A 53 -17.76 -2.45 13.88
CA GLN A 53 -18.36 -3.14 12.74
C GLN A 53 -18.64 -2.15 11.60
N GLY A 54 -18.33 -2.57 10.37
CA GLY A 54 -18.60 -1.82 9.16
C GLY A 54 -17.80 -2.33 7.98
N THR A 55 -17.94 -1.66 6.83
CA THR A 55 -17.15 -1.95 5.63
C THR A 55 -15.78 -1.28 5.71
N ILE A 56 -14.76 -1.89 5.09
CA ILE A 56 -13.44 -1.29 4.91
C ILE A 56 -13.30 -1.02 3.40
N GLN A 57 -13.11 0.24 3.02
CA GLN A 57 -12.89 0.63 1.62
C GLN A 57 -11.90 1.79 1.56
N ALA A 58 -10.85 1.62 0.76
CA ALA A 58 -9.87 2.66 0.43
C ALA A 58 -9.35 2.43 -1.00
N VAL A 59 -8.80 3.48 -1.59
CA VAL A 59 -8.14 3.45 -2.90
C VAL A 59 -6.77 4.09 -2.75
N ILE A 60 -5.73 3.43 -3.25
CA ILE A 60 -4.37 3.97 -3.32
C ILE A 60 -4.06 4.20 -4.80
N SER A 61 -3.83 5.47 -5.17
CA SER A 61 -3.45 5.85 -6.53
C SER A 61 -1.94 5.77 -6.71
N ILE A 62 -1.50 5.20 -7.82
CA ILE A 62 -0.08 5.01 -8.14
C ILE A 62 0.22 5.72 -9.47
N THR A 63 1.27 6.54 -9.49
CA THR A 63 1.77 7.19 -10.68
C THR A 63 3.20 6.72 -10.93
N TYR A 64 3.49 6.26 -12.14
CA TYR A 64 4.82 5.79 -12.52
C TYR A 64 5.62 6.91 -13.21
N THR A 65 6.92 6.92 -12.97
CA THR A 65 7.90 7.74 -13.69
C THR A 65 9.04 6.83 -14.13
N TYR A 66 9.73 7.22 -15.20
CA TYR A 66 10.79 6.42 -15.84
C TYR A 66 12.06 7.26 -15.96
N SER A 67 13.21 6.61 -15.84
CA SER A 67 14.55 7.21 -15.93
C SER A 67 15.47 6.35 -16.77
#